data_AF-A0A4Q5A3U3-F1
#
_entry.id   AF-A0A4Q5A3U3-F1
#
_cell.length_a   1.000
_cell.length_b   1.000
_cell.length_c   1.000
_cell.angle_alpha   90.00
_cell.angle_beta   90.00
_cell.angle_gamma   90.00
#
_symmetry.space_group_name_H-M   'P 1'
#
loop_
_entity.id
_entity.type
_entity.pdbx_description
1 polymer ?
#
loop_
_entity_poly.entity_id
_entity_poly.type
_entity_poly.pdbx_seq_one_letter_code
_entity_poly.pdbx_strand_id
1 'polypeptide(L)'
;MTSHDDQEQRGQGTHPEAEFGNTVPSQNAVVAETTPHKPWYRRIRWWGWVLIVLSAILVVFAGTVGTQALLVKHHEEAAIAVVKDAVKKQRLNDLDGVVADMQKQTRAARDITNGPLWSFTEKLPGIKGSMRVVRMMTDVVDDIAQDTAPKFADVVQSVDVKSIYRNGSINAEPIVKALPELETAAQSLQRYTEEFDRIPTPRIGIVANALNSSRGMLDRADYYMQAAVDEYIPNLPTWLGYEGKQTYAILAMTPGEMRASGGLIGAVGTVTITDGKIEIGDFEANMKFAGDNITARNLSEDENRLYREEGPMNLNYDVRDIANSPDTVRVADYFRAIWNQTEIGKDTELNGIVLADPLMVQSLVKVLGDVTLPNGTVLTGTNTADFLVNTPYKDYPAEETDAMFGTVAKACVQRLMGDLDAGKMAKLASEMLTLAHNRHLAVYSFDPTMQQIF
;
A
#
# COMPACT_ATOMS: atom_id res chain seq x y z
N MET A 1 -0.23 -45.35 13.78
CA MET A 1 -0.40 -46.69 14.40
C MET A 1 0.96 -47.37 14.34
N THR A 2 1.49 -47.90 15.46
CA THR A 2 2.72 -48.74 15.59
C THR A 2 3.99 -48.29 14.84
N SER A 3 5.11 -47.83 15.41
CA SER A 3 5.87 -48.18 16.65
C SER A 3 6.81 -49.39 16.51
N HIS A 4 8.06 -49.20 16.97
CA HIS A 4 9.06 -50.22 17.39
C HIS A 4 9.68 -51.11 16.28
N ASP A 5 10.84 -51.77 16.48
CA ASP A 5 11.71 -51.92 17.67
C ASP A 5 13.22 -52.12 17.30
N ASP A 6 14.13 -52.17 18.31
CA ASP A 6 15.01 -53.37 18.57
C ASP A 6 16.22 -53.21 19.54
N GLN A 7 16.53 -54.32 20.26
CA GLN A 7 17.67 -54.65 21.15
C GLN A 7 18.02 -56.18 21.02
N GLU A 8 18.91 -56.91 21.73
CA GLU A 8 19.77 -56.79 22.94
C GLU A 8 21.29 -56.67 22.55
N GLN A 9 22.36 -56.74 23.38
CA GLN A 9 22.90 -57.77 24.31
C GLN A 9 23.05 -59.21 23.70
N ARG A 10 23.88 -60.16 24.19
CA ARG A 10 24.58 -60.36 25.49
C ARG A 10 25.71 -61.45 25.38
N GLY A 11 26.57 -61.64 26.40
CA GLY A 11 27.46 -62.83 26.60
C GLY A 11 28.91 -62.50 27.03
N GLN A 12 29.44 -62.87 28.23
CA GLN A 12 29.94 -64.19 28.73
C GLN A 12 31.24 -64.70 28.05
N GLY A 13 32.30 -65.19 28.74
CA GLY A 13 32.68 -65.20 30.17
C GLY A 13 33.28 -66.52 30.69
N THR A 14 34.52 -66.55 31.23
CA THR A 14 35.20 -67.76 31.80
C THR A 14 36.26 -67.48 32.89
N HIS A 15 36.56 -68.51 33.70
CA HIS A 15 37.58 -68.67 34.78
C HIS A 15 38.33 -70.03 34.54
N PRO A 16 39.40 -70.48 35.26
CA PRO A 16 39.55 -70.55 36.75
C PRO A 16 40.99 -70.52 37.36
N GLU A 17 41.10 -70.77 38.69
CA GLU A 17 42.13 -71.50 39.51
C GLU A 17 43.66 -71.33 39.28
N ALA A 18 44.58 -71.36 40.27
CA ALA A 18 44.58 -71.43 41.76
C ALA A 18 45.96 -70.84 42.28
N GLU A 19 46.58 -71.05 43.46
CA GLU A 19 46.39 -71.93 44.65
C GLU A 19 47.10 -71.35 45.93
N PHE A 20 47.80 -72.15 46.77
CA PHE A 20 48.47 -71.75 48.05
C PHE A 20 49.95 -71.32 47.88
N GLY A 21 50.65 -70.67 48.82
CA GLY A 21 50.29 -70.05 50.11
C GLY A 21 51.46 -70.05 51.13
N ASN A 22 51.59 -69.01 51.98
CA ASN A 22 52.35 -69.05 53.27
C ASN A 22 52.14 -67.78 54.14
N THR A 23 52.69 -67.77 55.36
CA THR A 23 52.32 -66.95 56.53
C THR A 23 53.54 -66.15 57.07
N VAL A 24 53.58 -65.20 58.04
CA VAL A 24 52.72 -64.34 58.92
C VAL A 24 53.73 -63.43 59.72
N PRO A 25 53.46 -62.20 60.28
CA PRO A 25 52.21 -61.65 60.86
C PRO A 25 51.88 -60.13 60.64
N SER A 26 50.72 -59.71 61.21
CA SER A 26 50.44 -58.46 61.97
C SER A 26 50.53 -57.02 61.41
N GLN A 27 49.40 -56.33 61.62
CA GLN A 27 49.20 -55.00 62.28
C GLN A 27 48.79 -53.75 61.46
N ASN A 28 47.72 -53.14 62.00
CA ASN A 28 47.26 -51.74 61.94
C ASN A 28 46.59 -51.23 60.65
N ALA A 29 45.43 -50.61 60.83
CA ALA A 29 44.65 -49.97 59.78
C ALA A 29 45.16 -48.56 59.48
N VAL A 30 45.19 -48.18 58.21
CA VAL A 30 45.48 -46.82 57.76
C VAL A 30 44.16 -46.16 57.34
N VAL A 31 43.85 -45.00 57.92
CA VAL A 31 42.68 -44.19 57.57
C VAL A 31 42.90 -43.56 56.20
N ALA A 32 41.87 -43.53 55.35
CA ALA A 32 41.93 -42.87 54.05
C ALA A 32 42.00 -41.34 54.21
N GLU A 33 43.17 -40.74 53.99
CA GLU A 33 43.31 -39.29 53.92
C GLU A 33 42.65 -38.74 52.64
N THR A 34 41.68 -37.84 52.81
CA THR A 34 41.07 -37.10 51.72
C THR A 34 42.03 -36.01 51.23
N THR A 35 42.60 -36.20 50.03
CA THR A 35 43.48 -35.19 49.45
C THR A 35 42.72 -33.89 49.14
N PRO A 36 43.13 -32.73 49.68
CA PRO A 36 42.37 -31.50 49.51
C PRO A 36 42.49 -30.98 48.07
N HIS A 37 41.38 -31.00 47.34
CA HIS A 37 41.29 -30.43 46.00
C HIS A 37 41.62 -28.92 46.05
N LYS A 38 42.87 -28.57 45.67
CA LYS A 38 43.28 -27.16 45.52
C LYS A 38 42.31 -26.47 44.54
N PRO A 39 41.63 -25.38 44.95
CA PRO A 39 40.59 -24.78 44.14
C PRO A 39 41.17 -24.19 42.86
N TRP A 40 40.40 -24.33 41.77
CA TRP A 40 40.85 -24.12 40.39
C TRP A 40 41.51 -22.75 40.14
N TYR A 41 41.05 -21.70 40.84
CA TYR A 41 41.58 -20.34 40.75
C TYR A 41 43.10 -20.24 41.03
N ARG A 42 43.68 -21.16 41.83
CA ARG A 42 45.12 -21.19 42.13
C ARG A 42 46.01 -21.80 41.03
N ARG A 43 45.46 -22.32 39.93
CA ARG A 43 46.24 -22.76 38.75
C ARG A 43 46.40 -21.67 37.69
N ILE A 44 45.63 -20.58 37.78
CA ILE A 44 45.63 -19.50 36.79
C ILE A 44 46.75 -18.50 37.12
N ARG A 45 47.77 -18.41 36.25
CA ARG A 45 48.82 -17.37 36.33
C ARG A 45 48.18 -16.00 36.15
N TRP A 46 48.77 -14.93 36.71
CA TRP A 46 48.19 -13.57 36.71
C TRP A 46 47.68 -13.09 35.34
N TRP A 47 48.38 -13.38 34.25
CA TRP A 47 47.93 -13.09 32.88
C TRP A 47 46.58 -13.72 32.51
N GLY A 48 46.23 -14.89 33.03
CA GLY A 48 44.93 -15.52 32.80
C GLY A 48 43.78 -14.76 33.46
N TRP A 49 44.01 -14.16 34.64
CA TRP A 49 43.05 -13.25 35.26
C TRP A 49 42.89 -11.96 34.45
N VAL A 50 43.99 -11.41 33.91
CA VAL A 50 43.95 -10.27 32.99
C VAL A 50 43.16 -10.60 31.72
N LEU A 51 43.36 -11.77 31.12
CA LEU A 51 42.60 -12.20 29.94
C LEU A 51 41.11 -12.40 30.25
N ILE A 52 40.76 -12.97 31.40
CA ILE A 52 39.35 -13.12 31.83
C ILE A 52 38.70 -11.75 32.02
N VAL A 53 39.37 -10.80 32.67
CA VAL A 53 38.88 -9.43 32.87
C VAL A 53 38.73 -8.69 31.54
N LEU A 54 39.72 -8.78 30.63
CA LEU A 54 39.62 -8.20 29.28
C LEU A 54 38.46 -8.83 28.48
N SER A 55 38.24 -10.13 28.59
CA SER A 55 37.14 -10.84 27.92
C SER A 55 35.78 -10.39 28.48
N ALA A 56 35.67 -10.24 29.80
CA ALA A 56 34.46 -9.75 30.45
C ALA A 56 34.17 -8.29 30.06
N ILE A 57 35.18 -7.42 30.03
CA ILE A 57 35.06 -6.03 29.53
C ILE A 57 34.60 -6.02 28.07
N LEU A 58 35.15 -6.89 27.21
CA LEU A 58 34.81 -6.95 25.79
C LEU A 58 33.38 -7.48 25.57
N VAL A 59 32.92 -8.44 26.38
CA VAL A 59 31.52 -8.93 26.37
C VAL A 59 30.56 -7.86 26.89
N VAL A 60 30.88 -7.15 27.97
CA VAL A 60 30.06 -6.03 28.48
C VAL A 60 30.01 -4.91 27.45
N PHE A 61 31.14 -4.55 26.84
CA PHE A 61 31.24 -3.56 25.77
C PHE A 61 30.39 -3.94 24.55
N ALA A 62 30.55 -5.16 24.02
CA ALA A 62 29.74 -5.67 22.91
C ALA A 62 28.25 -5.73 23.26
N GLY A 63 27.91 -6.07 24.50
CA GLY A 63 26.54 -6.02 25.03
C GLY A 63 25.97 -4.60 25.04
N THR A 64 26.70 -3.63 25.59
CA THR A 64 26.25 -2.21 25.63
C THR A 64 26.16 -1.56 24.26
N VAL A 65 27.04 -1.90 23.32
CA VAL A 65 26.95 -1.44 21.93
C VAL A 65 25.78 -2.11 21.21
N GLY A 66 25.53 -3.39 21.49
CA GLY A 66 24.37 -4.12 21.01
C GLY A 66 23.04 -3.55 21.52
N THR A 67 22.95 -3.18 22.81
CA THR A 67 21.75 -2.52 23.34
C THR A 67 21.60 -1.10 22.80
N GLN A 68 22.68 -0.34 22.58
CA GLN A 68 22.61 0.95 21.88
C GLN A 68 22.05 0.81 20.45
N ALA A 69 22.52 -0.16 19.67
CA ALA A 69 21.99 -0.41 18.32
C ALA A 69 20.51 -0.83 18.32
N LEU A 70 20.08 -1.61 19.33
CA LEU A 70 18.68 -1.98 19.51
C LEU A 70 17.80 -0.79 19.96
N LEU A 71 18.35 0.12 20.78
CA LEU A 71 17.66 1.35 21.20
C LEU A 71 17.49 2.33 20.03
N VAL A 72 18.53 2.54 19.22
CA VAL A 72 18.45 3.32 17.96
C VAL A 72 17.31 2.78 17.09
N LYS A 73 17.31 1.48 16.79
CA LYS A 73 16.24 0.84 16.03
C LYS A 73 14.86 1.03 16.67
N HIS A 74 14.77 0.91 18.01
CA HIS A 74 13.50 1.07 18.72
C HIS A 74 12.95 2.49 18.60
N HIS A 75 13.81 3.51 18.66
CA HIS A 75 13.43 4.91 18.45
C HIS A 75 13.00 5.17 17.00
N GLU A 76 13.71 4.63 16.00
CA GLU A 76 13.31 4.69 14.58
C GLU A 76 11.94 4.02 14.34
N GLU A 77 11.73 2.81 14.88
CA GLU A 77 10.44 2.11 14.80
C GLU A 77 9.31 2.87 15.54
N ALA A 78 9.63 3.55 16.65
CA ALA A 78 8.68 4.40 17.36
C ALA A 78 8.32 5.68 16.59
N ALA A 79 9.28 6.34 15.93
CA ALA A 79 9.02 7.49 15.07
C ALA A 79 8.09 7.12 13.90
N ILE A 80 8.37 5.99 13.24
CA ILE A 80 7.53 5.43 12.17
C ILE A 80 6.14 5.05 12.70
N ALA A 81 6.05 4.52 13.94
CA ALA A 81 4.76 4.20 14.56
C ALA A 81 3.92 5.45 14.89
N VAL A 82 4.54 6.55 15.32
CA VAL A 82 3.86 7.84 15.59
C VAL A 82 3.19 8.37 14.31
N VAL A 83 3.91 8.41 13.18
CA VAL A 83 3.34 8.84 11.89
C VAL A 83 2.22 7.90 11.42
N LYS A 84 2.42 6.59 11.52
CA LYS A 84 1.39 5.59 11.15
C LYS A 84 0.13 5.68 12.01
N ASP A 85 0.28 5.95 13.30
CA ASP A 85 -0.84 6.12 14.22
C ASP A 85 -1.61 7.42 13.95
N ALA A 86 -0.90 8.50 13.61
CA ALA A 86 -1.50 9.77 13.22
C ALA A 86 -2.40 9.64 11.98
N VAL A 87 -1.89 9.00 10.91
CA VAL A 87 -2.67 8.70 9.70
C VAL A 87 -3.84 7.77 10.02
N LYS A 88 -3.59 6.64 10.70
CA LYS A 88 -4.61 5.62 10.98
C LYS A 88 -5.75 6.11 11.89
N LYS A 89 -5.47 7.00 12.83
CA LYS A 89 -6.46 7.58 13.76
C LYS A 89 -6.95 8.97 13.33
N GLN A 90 -6.55 9.46 12.15
CA GLN A 90 -6.91 10.78 11.64
C GLN A 90 -6.58 11.93 12.63
N ARG A 91 -5.41 11.87 13.30
CA ARG A 91 -4.91 12.92 14.24
C ARG A 91 -4.39 14.17 13.51
N LEU A 92 -5.04 14.58 12.42
CA LEU A 92 -4.67 15.77 11.64
C LEU A 92 -4.86 17.08 12.44
N ASN A 93 -5.64 17.04 13.51
CA ASN A 93 -5.87 18.16 14.43
C ASN A 93 -4.76 18.33 15.50
N ASP A 94 -3.70 17.52 15.47
CA ASP A 94 -2.65 17.40 16.50
C ASP A 94 -1.30 17.06 15.86
N LEU A 95 -0.99 17.69 14.73
CA LEU A 95 0.25 17.43 13.98
C LEU A 95 1.49 17.97 14.71
N ASP A 96 1.36 19.06 15.48
CA ASP A 96 2.41 19.55 16.39
C ASP A 96 2.86 18.46 17.37
N GLY A 97 1.91 17.76 17.99
CA GLY A 97 2.20 16.66 18.91
C GLY A 97 2.87 15.48 18.21
N VAL A 98 2.43 15.15 16.99
CA VAL A 98 2.99 14.08 16.15
C VAL A 98 4.44 14.41 15.73
N VAL A 99 4.71 15.64 15.31
CA VAL A 99 6.05 16.13 14.95
C VAL A 99 6.95 16.18 16.19
N ALA A 100 6.46 16.68 17.32
CA ALA A 100 7.23 16.75 18.57
C ALA A 100 7.60 15.35 19.11
N ASP A 101 6.69 14.38 19.06
CA ASP A 101 7.01 12.99 19.43
C ASP A 101 7.96 12.33 18.40
N MET A 102 7.82 12.60 17.09
CA MET A 102 8.77 12.12 16.07
C MET A 102 10.18 12.64 16.34
N GLN A 103 10.35 13.96 16.46
CA GLN A 103 11.61 14.63 16.78
C GLN A 103 12.25 14.10 18.06
N LYS A 104 11.44 13.84 19.09
CA LYS A 104 11.91 13.29 20.36
C LYS A 104 12.49 11.88 20.22
N GLN A 105 11.96 11.05 19.32
CA GLN A 105 12.57 9.74 19.03
C GLN A 105 13.83 9.87 18.18
N THR A 106 13.81 10.69 17.12
CA THR A 106 14.97 10.84 16.22
C THR A 106 16.18 11.46 16.93
N ARG A 107 15.97 12.49 17.75
CA ARG A 107 17.03 13.07 18.61
C ARG A 107 17.61 12.01 19.56
N ALA A 108 16.76 11.16 20.16
CA ALA A 108 17.24 10.10 21.05
C ALA A 108 18.10 9.04 20.31
N ALA A 109 17.76 8.69 19.07
CA ALA A 109 18.60 7.86 18.22
C ALA A 109 19.94 8.56 17.90
N ARG A 110 19.90 9.84 17.51
CA ARG A 110 21.06 10.69 17.19
C ARG A 110 22.01 10.89 18.36
N ASP A 111 21.49 11.08 19.57
CA ASP A 111 22.27 11.22 20.81
C ASP A 111 23.02 9.91 21.15
N ILE A 112 22.40 8.76 20.90
CA ILE A 112 23.03 7.45 21.09
C ILE A 112 24.19 7.25 20.10
N THR A 113 23.99 7.56 18.81
CA THR A 113 25.02 7.38 17.77
C THR A 113 26.12 8.44 17.80
N ASN A 114 25.85 9.66 18.27
CA ASN A 114 26.89 10.67 18.51
C ASN A 114 27.59 10.50 19.87
N GLY A 115 26.99 9.73 20.79
CA GLY A 115 27.51 9.46 22.13
C GLY A 115 28.94 8.89 22.20
N PRO A 116 29.61 9.01 23.36
CA PRO A 116 31.04 8.68 23.51
C PRO A 116 31.36 7.19 23.29
N LEU A 117 30.43 6.29 23.62
CA LEU A 117 30.58 4.85 23.39
C LEU A 117 30.59 4.52 21.89
N TRP A 118 29.66 5.10 21.13
CA TRP A 118 29.59 4.95 19.68
C TRP A 118 30.81 5.56 18.98
N SER A 119 31.20 6.78 19.39
CA SER A 119 32.42 7.47 18.95
C SER A 119 33.73 6.73 19.28
N PHE A 120 33.70 5.74 20.18
CA PHE A 120 34.80 4.80 20.38
C PHE A 120 34.70 3.58 19.46
N THR A 121 33.51 3.00 19.24
CA THR A 121 33.32 1.88 18.29
C THR A 121 33.74 2.22 16.86
N GLU A 122 33.53 3.46 16.42
CA GLU A 122 33.98 3.97 15.12
C GLU A 122 35.50 3.99 14.93
N LYS A 123 36.29 3.79 16.00
CA LYS A 123 37.75 3.70 15.91
C LYS A 123 38.22 2.25 15.73
N LEU A 124 37.35 1.26 15.95
CA LEU A 124 37.70 -0.15 15.90
C LEU A 124 37.78 -0.69 14.45
N PRO A 125 38.88 -1.36 14.07
CA PRO A 125 38.99 -1.98 12.75
C PRO A 125 37.93 -3.07 12.55
N GLY A 126 37.57 -3.33 11.30
CA GLY A 126 36.45 -4.21 10.94
C GLY A 126 35.11 -3.48 10.97
N ILE A 127 34.68 -2.97 12.13
CA ILE A 127 33.32 -2.42 12.31
C ILE A 127 33.17 -0.92 11.99
N LYS A 128 34.26 -0.13 12.03
CA LYS A 128 34.22 1.35 11.95
C LYS A 128 33.30 1.95 10.86
N GLY A 129 33.30 1.37 9.66
CA GLY A 129 32.51 1.89 8.54
C GLY A 129 31.01 1.76 8.78
N SER A 130 30.58 0.62 9.33
CA SER A 130 29.17 0.36 9.61
C SER A 130 28.64 1.19 10.77
N MET A 131 29.44 1.39 11.83
CA MET A 131 29.04 2.25 12.96
C MET A 131 28.86 3.71 12.52
N ARG A 132 29.75 4.21 11.64
CA ARG A 132 29.61 5.55 11.05
C ARG A 132 28.39 5.68 10.15
N VAL A 133 28.09 4.66 9.34
CA VAL A 133 26.91 4.66 8.46
C VAL A 133 25.62 4.78 9.27
N VAL A 134 25.49 4.03 10.37
CA VAL A 134 24.32 4.17 11.27
C VAL A 134 24.23 5.58 11.86
N ARG A 135 25.36 6.21 12.26
CA ARG A 135 25.35 7.61 12.69
C ARG A 135 24.81 8.52 11.57
N MET A 136 25.37 8.44 10.37
CA MET A 136 24.95 9.27 9.23
C MET A 136 23.46 9.07 8.91
N MET A 137 22.94 7.84 9.01
CA MET A 137 21.52 7.55 8.87
C MET A 137 20.70 8.27 9.95
N THR A 138 21.09 8.16 11.24
CA THR A 138 20.36 8.84 12.34
C THR A 138 20.47 10.37 12.31
N ASP A 139 21.58 10.93 11.82
CA ASP A 139 21.73 12.37 11.66
C ASP A 139 20.73 12.90 10.62
N VAL A 140 20.70 12.30 9.42
CA VAL A 140 19.78 12.72 8.34
C VAL A 140 18.31 12.45 8.69
N VAL A 141 18.00 11.33 9.36
CA VAL A 141 16.62 11.04 9.82
C VAL A 141 16.14 12.03 10.88
N ASP A 142 17.03 12.52 11.76
CA ASP A 142 16.70 13.60 12.69
C ASP A 142 16.56 14.94 11.96
N ASP A 143 17.45 15.29 11.02
CA ASP A 143 17.35 16.54 10.28
C ASP A 143 16.06 16.59 9.41
N ILE A 144 15.59 15.47 8.87
CA ILE A 144 14.24 15.33 8.26
C ILE A 144 13.14 15.61 9.29
N ALA A 145 13.20 15.06 10.50
CA ALA A 145 12.21 15.30 11.55
C ALA A 145 12.21 16.75 12.06
N GLN A 146 13.37 17.42 12.00
CA GLN A 146 13.62 18.74 12.55
C GLN A 146 13.29 19.88 11.57
N ASP A 147 13.49 19.67 10.26
CA ASP A 147 13.29 20.70 9.22
C ASP A 147 12.20 20.33 8.19
N THR A 148 12.10 19.08 7.75
CA THR A 148 11.11 18.68 6.73
C THR A 148 9.73 18.36 7.32
N ALA A 149 9.67 17.64 8.44
CA ALA A 149 8.39 17.24 9.06
C ALA A 149 7.52 18.43 9.55
N PRO A 150 8.07 19.53 10.13
CA PRO A 150 7.28 20.72 10.47
C PRO A 150 6.61 21.35 9.25
N LYS A 151 7.34 21.51 8.12
CA LYS A 151 6.80 22.14 6.90
C LYS A 151 5.57 21.42 6.37
N PHE A 152 5.56 20.08 6.39
CA PHE A 152 4.38 19.29 6.03
C PHE A 152 3.24 19.43 7.05
N ALA A 153 3.54 19.56 8.34
CA ALA A 153 2.52 19.82 9.36
C ALA A 153 1.88 21.22 9.19
N ASP A 154 2.68 22.25 8.94
CA ASP A 154 2.23 23.62 8.68
C ASP A 154 1.29 23.67 7.47
N VAL A 155 1.68 23.02 6.36
CA VAL A 155 0.84 22.88 5.16
C VAL A 155 -0.51 22.22 5.48
N VAL A 156 -0.51 21.05 6.12
CA VAL A 156 -1.75 20.31 6.42
C VAL A 156 -2.63 21.02 7.44
N GLN A 157 -2.05 21.82 8.36
CA GLN A 157 -2.82 22.67 9.29
C GLN A 157 -3.44 23.90 8.60
N SER A 158 -2.82 24.42 7.53
CA SER A 158 -3.36 25.56 6.79
C SER A 158 -4.59 25.21 5.93
N VAL A 159 -4.73 23.94 5.53
CA VAL A 159 -5.81 23.44 4.68
C VAL A 159 -6.95 22.84 5.50
N ASP A 160 -8.11 23.53 5.56
CA ASP A 160 -9.32 22.92 6.13
C ASP A 160 -9.84 21.78 5.23
N VAL A 161 -9.54 20.55 5.62
CA VAL A 161 -9.98 19.32 4.94
C VAL A 161 -11.51 19.25 4.77
N LYS A 162 -12.30 19.90 5.64
CA LYS A 162 -13.76 19.95 5.52
C LYS A 162 -14.25 20.93 4.45
N SER A 163 -13.39 21.83 3.98
CA SER A 163 -13.68 22.73 2.86
C SER A 163 -13.43 22.07 1.50
N ILE A 164 -12.65 20.97 1.45
CA ILE A 164 -12.27 20.28 0.22
C ILE A 164 -13.44 19.55 -0.44
N TYR A 165 -14.39 18.99 0.31
CA TYR A 165 -15.56 18.30 -0.26
C TYR A 165 -16.86 18.69 0.43
N ARG A 166 -17.88 19.08 -0.35
CA ARG A 166 -19.20 19.48 0.14
C ARG A 166 -20.27 19.35 -0.93
N ASN A 167 -21.41 18.74 -0.62
CA ASN A 167 -22.59 18.66 -1.51
C ASN A 167 -22.29 18.19 -2.96
N GLY A 168 -21.40 17.21 -3.17
CA GLY A 168 -21.02 16.77 -4.52
C GLY A 168 -20.03 17.66 -5.26
N SER A 169 -19.44 18.66 -4.60
CA SER A 169 -18.39 19.53 -5.16
C SER A 169 -17.07 19.36 -4.41
N ILE A 170 -15.98 19.26 -5.16
CA ILE A 170 -14.60 19.25 -4.68
C ILE A 170 -14.00 20.65 -4.88
N ASN A 171 -13.55 21.30 -3.82
CA ASN A 171 -12.83 22.56 -3.88
C ASN A 171 -11.31 22.35 -3.80
N ALA A 172 -10.61 22.57 -4.91
CA ALA A 172 -9.13 22.51 -4.95
C ALA A 172 -8.44 23.83 -4.56
N GLU A 173 -9.16 24.94 -4.45
CA GLU A 173 -8.56 26.25 -4.14
C GLU A 173 -7.67 26.24 -2.86
N PRO A 174 -8.04 25.56 -1.75
CA PRO A 174 -7.17 25.45 -0.57
C PRO A 174 -5.87 24.67 -0.82
N ILE A 175 -5.94 23.63 -1.68
CA ILE A 175 -4.80 22.76 -2.00
C ILE A 175 -3.81 23.50 -2.91
N VAL A 176 -4.33 24.13 -3.97
CA VAL A 176 -3.53 24.91 -4.94
C VAL A 176 -2.89 26.14 -4.27
N LYS A 177 -3.57 26.78 -3.30
CA LYS A 177 -3.00 27.90 -2.53
C LYS A 177 -1.83 27.49 -1.62
N ALA A 178 -1.78 26.24 -1.17
CA ALA A 178 -0.71 25.72 -0.31
C ALA A 178 0.43 25.05 -1.10
N LEU A 179 0.40 25.13 -2.44
CA LEU A 179 1.43 24.55 -3.31
C LEU A 179 2.84 25.14 -3.04
N PRO A 180 3.06 26.47 -2.87
CA PRO A 180 4.42 27.00 -2.65
C PRO A 180 5.06 26.53 -1.33
N GLU A 181 4.25 26.40 -0.27
CA GLU A 181 4.67 25.84 1.01
C GLU A 181 4.95 24.32 0.88
N LEU A 182 4.17 23.60 0.07
CA LEU A 182 4.37 22.17 -0.20
C LEU A 182 5.60 21.92 -1.09
N GLU A 183 5.86 22.74 -2.11
CA GLU A 183 7.11 22.76 -2.89
C GLU A 183 8.31 22.95 -1.95
N THR A 184 8.22 23.89 -1.00
CA THR A 184 9.26 24.14 0.01
C THR A 184 9.50 22.91 0.91
N ALA A 185 8.45 22.15 1.22
CA ALA A 185 8.56 20.89 1.95
C ALA A 185 9.12 19.74 1.08
N ALA A 186 8.74 19.68 -0.20
CA ALA A 186 9.22 18.71 -1.19
C ALA A 186 10.73 18.88 -1.49
N GLN A 187 11.19 20.12 -1.72
CA GLN A 187 12.62 20.44 -1.87
C GLN A 187 13.41 20.12 -0.59
N SER A 188 12.79 20.32 0.59
CA SER A 188 13.38 19.95 1.87
C SER A 188 13.57 18.43 1.99
N LEU A 189 12.61 17.63 1.54
CA LEU A 189 12.69 16.16 1.47
C LEU A 189 13.76 15.71 0.47
N GLN A 190 13.71 16.18 -0.78
CA GLN A 190 14.63 15.83 -1.85
C GLN A 190 16.10 15.97 -1.45
N ARG A 191 16.48 17.14 -0.90
CA ARG A 191 17.83 17.42 -0.40
C ARG A 191 18.30 16.40 0.64
N TYR A 192 17.44 15.97 1.56
CA TYR A 192 17.80 14.96 2.56
C TYR A 192 17.79 13.54 2.00
N THR A 193 16.93 13.24 1.01
CA THR A 193 17.02 11.98 0.23
C THR A 193 18.38 11.91 -0.48
N GLU A 194 18.82 12.97 -1.17
CA GLU A 194 20.17 13.01 -1.77
C GLU A 194 21.30 12.87 -0.74
N GLU A 195 21.17 13.48 0.44
CA GLU A 195 22.18 13.35 1.51
C GLU A 195 22.23 11.94 2.08
N PHE A 196 21.07 11.30 2.28
CA PHE A 196 20.97 9.90 2.67
C PHE A 196 21.56 8.97 1.60
N ASP A 197 21.38 9.31 0.33
CA ASP A 197 21.87 8.52 -0.80
C ASP A 197 23.39 8.63 -0.97
N ARG A 198 24.00 9.73 -0.50
CA ARG A 198 25.47 9.90 -0.41
C ARG A 198 26.12 9.08 0.73
N ILE A 199 25.34 8.42 1.59
CA ILE A 199 25.87 7.56 2.67
C ILE A 199 26.55 6.31 2.07
N PRO A 200 27.84 6.04 2.36
CA PRO A 200 28.60 4.97 1.73
C PRO A 200 28.16 3.58 2.21
N THR A 201 28.02 2.61 1.29
CA THR A 201 27.55 1.26 1.63
C THR A 201 28.47 0.55 2.65
N PRO A 202 27.94 0.09 3.80
CA PRO A 202 28.72 -0.50 4.88
C PRO A 202 29.09 -1.98 4.60
N ARG A 203 30.07 -2.50 5.34
CA ARG A 203 30.54 -3.90 5.21
C ARG A 203 29.70 -4.92 5.97
N ILE A 204 28.92 -4.50 6.98
CA ILE A 204 28.06 -5.41 7.75
C ILE A 204 26.70 -5.48 7.04
N GLY A 205 26.35 -6.65 6.51
CA GLY A 205 25.15 -6.86 5.69
C GLY A 205 23.84 -6.40 6.35
N ILE A 206 23.70 -6.53 7.67
CA ILE A 206 22.52 -6.04 8.40
C ILE A 206 22.36 -4.51 8.25
N VAL A 207 23.47 -3.76 8.33
CA VAL A 207 23.47 -2.30 8.18
C VAL A 207 23.32 -1.91 6.71
N ALA A 208 23.88 -2.68 5.77
CA ALA A 208 23.69 -2.44 4.33
C ALA A 208 22.23 -2.64 3.90
N ASN A 209 21.58 -3.67 4.44
CA ASN A 209 20.16 -3.94 4.22
C ASN A 209 19.27 -2.86 4.85
N ALA A 210 19.60 -2.37 6.05
CA ALA A 210 18.90 -1.24 6.66
C ALA A 210 19.03 0.03 5.81
N LEU A 211 20.27 0.42 5.44
CA LEU A 211 20.53 1.58 4.58
C LEU A 211 19.76 1.51 3.25
N ASN A 212 19.83 0.39 2.55
CA ASN A 212 19.13 0.22 1.27
C ASN A 212 17.61 0.14 1.42
N SER A 213 17.11 -0.39 2.54
CA SER A 213 15.68 -0.36 2.86
C SER A 213 15.19 1.06 3.17
N SER A 214 16.02 1.90 3.80
CA SER A 214 15.70 3.29 4.12
C SER A 214 15.75 4.18 2.87
N ARG A 215 16.77 4.02 2.00
CA ARG A 215 16.81 4.61 0.65
C ARG A 215 15.50 4.35 -0.07
N GLY A 216 15.18 3.08 -0.32
CA GLY A 216 13.94 2.68 -1.00
C GLY A 216 12.64 3.04 -0.27
N MET A 217 12.65 3.68 0.90
CA MET A 217 11.49 4.37 1.48
C MET A 217 11.52 5.87 1.21
N LEU A 218 12.68 6.53 1.37
CA LEU A 218 12.90 7.94 1.03
C LEU A 218 12.72 8.21 -0.46
N ASP A 219 13.32 7.40 -1.34
CA ASP A 219 13.23 7.54 -2.81
C ASP A 219 11.76 7.54 -3.29
N ARG A 220 10.91 6.71 -2.66
CA ARG A 220 9.47 6.64 -2.96
C ARG A 220 8.70 7.80 -2.32
N ALA A 221 9.05 8.21 -1.10
CA ALA A 221 8.42 9.36 -0.46
C ALA A 221 8.71 10.64 -1.23
N ASP A 222 9.94 10.80 -1.73
CA ASP A 222 10.36 11.89 -2.60
C ASP A 222 9.65 11.82 -3.95
N TYR A 223 9.71 10.69 -4.66
CA TYR A 223 9.02 10.50 -5.95
C TYR A 223 7.54 10.89 -5.91
N TYR A 224 6.78 10.37 -4.93
CA TYR A 224 5.36 10.71 -4.80
C TYR A 224 5.12 12.16 -4.37
N MET A 225 6.08 12.81 -3.70
CA MET A 225 5.97 14.21 -3.31
C MET A 225 6.31 15.16 -4.47
N GLN A 226 7.38 14.90 -5.23
CA GLN A 226 7.70 15.66 -6.44
C GLN A 226 6.56 15.53 -7.45
N ALA A 227 6.06 14.32 -7.72
CA ALA A 227 4.89 14.13 -8.59
C ALA A 227 3.62 14.86 -8.06
N ALA A 228 3.45 14.97 -6.73
CA ALA A 228 2.33 15.74 -6.17
C ALA A 228 2.44 17.25 -6.43
N VAL A 229 3.63 17.85 -6.34
CA VAL A 229 3.83 19.29 -6.56
C VAL A 229 4.05 19.68 -8.03
N ASP A 230 4.78 18.87 -8.80
CA ASP A 230 5.13 19.16 -10.19
C ASP A 230 4.02 18.75 -11.18
N GLU A 231 3.32 17.63 -10.92
CA GLU A 231 2.37 17.05 -11.86
C GLU A 231 0.91 17.11 -11.36
N TYR A 232 0.62 16.69 -10.12
CA TYR A 232 -0.78 16.45 -9.72
C TYR A 232 -1.53 17.69 -9.25
N ILE A 233 -1.00 18.46 -8.29
CA ILE A 233 -1.67 19.66 -7.77
C ILE A 233 -1.83 20.75 -8.84
N PRO A 234 -0.85 21.02 -9.73
CA PRO A 234 -1.02 21.97 -10.83
C PRO A 234 -2.14 21.60 -11.81
N ASN A 235 -2.45 20.32 -11.99
CA ASN A 235 -3.51 19.85 -12.89
C ASN A 235 -4.88 19.64 -12.22
N LEU A 236 -4.99 19.79 -10.89
CA LEU A 236 -6.28 19.75 -10.19
C LEU A 236 -7.33 20.73 -10.76
N PRO A 237 -7.01 21.99 -11.15
CA PRO A 237 -7.98 22.90 -11.78
C PRO A 237 -8.59 22.31 -13.06
N THR A 238 -7.76 21.67 -13.90
CA THR A 238 -8.17 21.01 -15.14
C THR A 238 -9.04 19.79 -14.86
N TRP A 239 -8.57 18.85 -14.03
CA TRP A 239 -9.27 17.59 -13.74
C TRP A 239 -10.58 17.77 -12.98
N LEU A 240 -10.72 18.86 -12.22
CA LEU A 240 -11.97 19.26 -11.54
C LEU A 240 -12.82 20.21 -12.38
N GLY A 241 -12.42 20.51 -13.61
CA GLY A 241 -13.21 21.23 -14.59
C GLY A 241 -13.43 22.72 -14.30
N TYR A 242 -12.47 23.38 -13.65
CA TYR A 242 -12.42 24.84 -13.53
C TYR A 242 -11.92 25.52 -14.82
N GLU A 243 -11.09 24.83 -15.60
CA GLU A 243 -10.55 25.35 -16.88
C GLU A 243 -11.37 24.91 -18.11
N GLY A 244 -12.29 23.96 -17.93
CA GLY A 244 -13.15 23.42 -18.97
C GLY A 244 -13.89 22.17 -18.48
N LYS A 245 -15.14 21.98 -18.92
CA LYS A 245 -15.98 20.85 -18.47
C LYS A 245 -15.34 19.50 -18.81
N GLN A 246 -14.99 18.74 -17.78
CA GLN A 246 -14.53 17.35 -17.93
C GLN A 246 -15.73 16.41 -18.10
N THR A 247 -15.61 15.42 -18.98
CA THR A 247 -16.64 14.40 -19.24
C THR A 247 -16.03 13.00 -19.33
N TYR A 248 -16.59 12.06 -18.57
CA TYR A 248 -16.21 10.65 -18.54
C TYR A 248 -17.43 9.78 -18.84
N ALA A 249 -17.28 8.70 -19.60
CA ALA A 249 -18.38 7.76 -19.87
C ALA A 249 -18.37 6.58 -18.87
N ILE A 250 -19.51 6.31 -18.21
CA ILE A 250 -19.69 5.09 -17.42
C ILE A 250 -20.20 4.00 -18.36
N LEU A 251 -19.38 2.98 -18.61
CA LEU A 251 -19.74 1.79 -19.38
C LEU A 251 -20.30 0.75 -18.39
N ALA A 252 -21.63 0.68 -18.28
CA ALA A 252 -22.31 -0.21 -17.35
C ALA A 252 -22.30 -1.65 -17.89
N MET A 253 -21.49 -2.52 -17.26
CA MET A 253 -21.33 -3.92 -17.65
C MET A 253 -22.33 -4.84 -16.95
N THR A 254 -22.74 -5.92 -17.61
CA THR A 254 -23.39 -7.08 -16.96
C THR A 254 -22.47 -8.31 -16.98
N PRO A 255 -22.07 -8.85 -15.81
CA PRO A 255 -21.30 -10.09 -15.74
C PRO A 255 -22.14 -11.34 -16.07
N GLY A 256 -23.47 -11.19 -16.21
CA GLY A 256 -24.34 -12.25 -16.73
C GLY A 256 -24.04 -12.61 -18.19
N GLU A 257 -23.46 -11.67 -18.94
CA GLU A 257 -22.93 -11.87 -20.29
C GLU A 257 -21.43 -11.58 -20.31
N MET A 258 -20.62 -12.48 -19.74
CA MET A 258 -19.16 -12.32 -19.65
C MET A 258 -18.51 -11.89 -20.98
N ARG A 259 -17.60 -10.93 -20.88
CA ARG A 259 -16.62 -10.52 -21.89
C ARG A 259 -15.28 -10.27 -21.16
N ALA A 260 -14.16 -10.15 -21.89
CA ALA A 260 -12.83 -10.10 -21.28
C ALA A 260 -12.59 -8.89 -20.35
N SER A 261 -13.27 -7.76 -20.55
CA SER A 261 -13.20 -6.60 -19.65
C SER A 261 -13.99 -6.76 -18.35
N GLY A 262 -14.96 -7.69 -18.30
CA GLY A 262 -15.83 -7.95 -17.15
C GLY A 262 -17.25 -8.37 -17.53
N GLY A 263 -17.78 -7.87 -18.65
CA GLY A 263 -19.13 -8.17 -19.13
C GLY A 263 -19.52 -7.41 -20.40
N LEU A 264 -20.68 -7.71 -20.97
CA LEU A 264 -21.29 -6.91 -22.04
C LEU A 264 -21.72 -5.55 -21.49
N ILE A 265 -21.47 -4.47 -22.23
CA ILE A 265 -21.91 -3.12 -21.87
C ILE A 265 -23.40 -2.96 -22.24
N GLY A 266 -24.27 -2.89 -21.23
CA GLY A 266 -25.71 -2.77 -21.37
C GLY A 266 -26.21 -1.33 -21.56
N ALA A 267 -25.55 -0.38 -20.90
CA ALA A 267 -25.89 1.04 -20.95
C ALA A 267 -24.64 1.92 -20.82
N VAL A 268 -24.75 3.17 -21.25
CA VAL A 268 -23.72 4.20 -21.12
C VAL A 268 -24.30 5.39 -20.35
N GLY A 269 -23.68 5.73 -19.21
CA GLY A 269 -23.94 6.99 -18.51
C GLY A 269 -22.80 7.98 -18.74
N THR A 270 -22.95 9.21 -18.25
CA THR A 270 -21.86 10.21 -18.22
C THR A 270 -21.64 10.71 -16.80
N VAL A 271 -20.38 10.88 -16.40
CA VAL A 271 -19.96 11.74 -15.28
C VAL A 271 -19.41 13.02 -15.89
N THR A 272 -19.79 14.17 -15.36
CA THR A 272 -19.20 15.44 -15.77
C THR A 272 -18.75 16.24 -14.57
N ILE A 273 -17.61 16.93 -14.69
CA ILE A 273 -17.06 17.79 -13.63
C ILE A 273 -16.92 19.21 -14.18
N THR A 274 -17.42 20.19 -13.44
CA THR A 274 -17.40 21.61 -13.81
C THR A 274 -17.37 22.46 -12.54
N ASP A 275 -16.44 23.40 -12.43
CA ASP A 275 -16.21 24.20 -11.21
C ASP A 275 -16.08 23.33 -9.93
N GLY A 276 -15.45 22.16 -10.05
CA GLY A 276 -15.32 21.16 -9.00
C GLY A 276 -16.60 20.36 -8.69
N LYS A 277 -17.76 20.75 -9.22
CA LYS A 277 -19.04 20.04 -9.05
C LYS A 277 -19.08 18.78 -9.91
N ILE A 278 -19.32 17.63 -9.30
CA ILE A 278 -19.55 16.36 -9.99
C ILE A 278 -21.05 16.21 -10.25
N GLU A 279 -21.42 15.99 -11.51
CA GLU A 279 -22.76 15.59 -11.93
C GLU A 279 -22.70 14.24 -12.66
N ILE A 280 -23.77 13.45 -12.56
CA ILE A 280 -23.90 12.18 -13.30
C ILE A 280 -25.21 12.24 -14.06
N GLY A 281 -25.12 12.10 -15.39
CA GLY A 281 -26.24 12.21 -16.31
C GLY A 281 -27.15 11.00 -16.32
N ASP A 282 -28.15 11.03 -17.20
CA ASP A 282 -28.96 9.86 -17.51
C ASP A 282 -28.12 8.73 -18.12
N PHE A 283 -28.52 7.50 -17.83
CA PHE A 283 -27.98 6.31 -18.48
C PHE A 283 -28.80 5.99 -19.72
N GLU A 284 -28.11 5.80 -20.83
CA GLU A 284 -28.67 5.58 -22.16
C GLU A 284 -28.41 4.14 -22.61
N ALA A 285 -29.42 3.49 -23.21
CA ALA A 285 -29.31 2.11 -23.68
C ALA A 285 -28.19 1.96 -24.73
N ASN A 286 -27.47 0.84 -24.70
CA ASN A 286 -26.33 0.57 -25.59
C ASN A 286 -26.64 0.74 -27.10
N MET A 287 -27.90 0.54 -27.52
CA MET A 287 -28.35 0.76 -28.90
C MET A 287 -28.22 2.22 -29.39
N LYS A 288 -28.05 3.22 -28.52
CA LYS A 288 -27.69 4.60 -28.92
C LYS A 288 -26.20 4.75 -29.31
N PHE A 289 -25.38 3.74 -29.02
CA PHE A 289 -23.94 3.66 -29.28
C PHE A 289 -23.60 2.47 -30.19
N ALA A 290 -24.55 2.06 -31.03
CA ALA A 290 -24.43 0.93 -31.95
C ALA A 290 -25.19 1.17 -33.27
N GLY A 291 -24.68 0.60 -34.36
CA GLY A 291 -25.31 0.60 -35.68
C GLY A 291 -24.28 0.43 -36.80
N ASP A 292 -24.74 0.31 -38.04
CA ASP A 292 -23.89 0.07 -39.23
C ASP A 292 -22.73 1.08 -39.36
N ASN A 293 -22.98 2.33 -38.93
CA ASN A 293 -22.06 3.46 -38.95
C ASN A 293 -21.58 3.91 -37.56
N ILE A 294 -21.88 3.15 -36.49
CA ILE A 294 -21.45 3.45 -35.10
C ILE A 294 -20.76 2.22 -34.52
N THR A 295 -19.44 2.16 -34.70
CA THR A 295 -18.58 1.02 -34.34
C THR A 295 -17.12 1.45 -34.28
N ALA A 296 -16.31 0.82 -33.44
CA ALA A 296 -14.87 1.05 -33.40
C ALA A 296 -14.22 0.63 -34.73
N ARG A 297 -13.49 1.55 -35.37
CA ARG A 297 -12.78 1.33 -36.66
C ARG A 297 -11.25 1.29 -36.51
N ASN A 298 -10.76 1.46 -35.29
CA ASN A 298 -9.36 1.53 -34.86
C ASN A 298 -8.79 0.16 -34.42
N LEU A 299 -9.37 -0.95 -34.89
CA LEU A 299 -8.83 -2.30 -34.69
C LEU A 299 -7.46 -2.45 -35.38
N SER A 300 -6.60 -3.32 -34.84
CA SER A 300 -5.44 -3.82 -35.59
C SER A 300 -5.87 -4.81 -36.68
N GLU A 301 -4.96 -5.08 -37.62
CA GLU A 301 -5.17 -6.07 -38.68
C GLU A 301 -5.54 -7.46 -38.12
N ASP A 302 -4.82 -7.93 -37.09
CA ASP A 302 -5.10 -9.21 -36.44
C ASP A 302 -6.44 -9.20 -35.68
N GLU A 303 -6.81 -8.11 -35.00
CA GLU A 303 -8.11 -8.01 -34.31
C GLU A 303 -9.27 -8.00 -35.32
N ASN A 304 -9.17 -7.26 -36.42
CA ASN A 304 -10.20 -7.21 -37.45
C ASN A 304 -10.32 -8.58 -38.15
N ARG A 305 -9.20 -9.19 -38.54
CA ARG A 305 -9.18 -10.52 -39.17
C ARG A 305 -9.77 -11.58 -38.23
N LEU A 306 -9.28 -11.67 -36.99
CA LEU A 306 -9.67 -12.70 -36.04
C LEU A 306 -11.11 -12.55 -35.54
N TYR A 307 -11.59 -11.32 -35.27
CA TYR A 307 -12.87 -11.14 -34.60
C TYR A 307 -14.01 -10.69 -35.53
N ARG A 308 -13.73 -10.18 -36.73
CA ARG A 308 -14.74 -9.65 -37.66
C ARG A 308 -14.84 -10.37 -39.01
N GLU A 309 -13.75 -10.98 -39.49
CA GLU A 309 -13.68 -11.51 -40.87
C GLU A 309 -13.55 -13.04 -40.96
N GLU A 310 -12.69 -13.67 -40.14
CA GLU A 310 -12.41 -15.11 -40.19
C GLU A 310 -12.96 -15.91 -38.99
N GLY A 311 -13.05 -15.28 -37.81
CA GLY A 311 -13.41 -15.98 -36.57
C GLY A 311 -14.92 -16.17 -36.37
N PRO A 312 -15.32 -17.17 -35.54
CA PRO A 312 -16.71 -17.60 -35.42
C PRO A 312 -17.66 -16.60 -34.75
N MET A 313 -17.14 -15.47 -34.22
CA MET A 313 -17.94 -14.49 -33.48
C MET A 313 -18.50 -13.36 -34.35
N ASN A 314 -17.88 -13.03 -35.49
CA ASN A 314 -18.30 -11.97 -36.42
C ASN A 314 -18.73 -10.65 -35.74
N LEU A 315 -17.91 -10.17 -34.80
CA LEU A 315 -18.22 -9.01 -33.96
C LEU A 315 -18.36 -7.72 -34.80
N ASN A 316 -19.37 -6.93 -34.50
CA ASN A 316 -19.56 -5.64 -35.16
C ASN A 316 -18.62 -4.56 -34.60
N TYR A 317 -18.13 -4.74 -33.36
CA TYR A 317 -17.32 -3.75 -32.62
C TYR A 317 -18.08 -2.45 -32.30
N ASP A 318 -19.41 -2.53 -32.17
CA ASP A 318 -20.17 -1.53 -31.40
C ASP A 318 -19.95 -1.70 -29.88
N VAL A 319 -20.58 -0.84 -29.08
CA VAL A 319 -20.32 -0.74 -27.62
C VAL A 319 -20.48 -2.07 -26.86
N ARG A 320 -21.26 -3.03 -27.38
CA ARG A 320 -21.47 -4.34 -26.75
C ARG A 320 -20.28 -5.28 -26.90
N ASP A 321 -19.51 -5.10 -27.97
CA ASP A 321 -18.44 -5.99 -28.42
C ASP A 321 -17.05 -5.51 -27.98
N ILE A 322 -16.84 -4.19 -27.79
CA ILE A 322 -15.52 -3.64 -27.43
C ILE A 322 -14.95 -4.22 -26.12
N ALA A 323 -15.83 -4.69 -25.22
CA ALA A 323 -15.47 -5.38 -23.98
C ALA A 323 -14.84 -6.78 -24.20
N ASN A 324 -14.71 -7.23 -25.44
CA ASN A 324 -13.93 -8.42 -25.82
C ASN A 324 -12.41 -8.24 -25.60
N SER A 325 -11.92 -7.01 -25.39
CA SER A 325 -10.54 -6.76 -24.96
C SER A 325 -10.34 -7.06 -23.47
N PRO A 326 -9.26 -7.77 -23.07
CA PRO A 326 -8.87 -7.87 -21.66
C PRO A 326 -8.20 -6.58 -21.14
N ASP A 327 -7.70 -5.73 -22.04
CA ASP A 327 -7.04 -4.45 -21.72
C ASP A 327 -8.04 -3.29 -21.76
N THR A 328 -8.20 -2.61 -20.63
CA THR A 328 -9.03 -1.42 -20.43
C THR A 328 -8.59 -0.24 -21.31
N VAL A 329 -7.28 -0.05 -21.52
CA VAL A 329 -6.75 1.04 -22.38
C VAL A 329 -7.30 0.88 -23.80
N ARG A 330 -7.27 -0.37 -24.30
CA ARG A 330 -7.83 -0.71 -25.60
C ARG A 330 -9.35 -0.57 -25.67
N VAL A 331 -10.10 -0.90 -24.60
CA VAL A 331 -11.55 -0.62 -24.53
C VAL A 331 -11.83 0.87 -24.57
N ALA A 332 -11.05 1.70 -23.87
CA ALA A 332 -11.20 3.14 -23.88
C ALA A 332 -10.97 3.73 -25.27
N ASP A 333 -9.90 3.32 -25.95
CA ASP A 333 -9.63 3.75 -27.32
C ASP A 333 -10.74 3.35 -28.30
N TYR A 334 -11.30 2.13 -28.16
CA TYR A 334 -12.47 1.71 -28.91
C TYR A 334 -13.73 2.54 -28.58
N PHE A 335 -14.00 2.78 -27.30
CA PHE A 335 -15.17 3.56 -26.91
C PHE A 335 -15.07 5.02 -27.35
N ARG A 336 -13.89 5.64 -27.30
CA ARG A 336 -13.66 6.98 -27.84
C ARG A 336 -13.91 7.05 -29.35
N ALA A 337 -13.50 6.03 -30.10
CA ALA A 337 -13.81 5.96 -31.52
C ALA A 337 -15.32 5.87 -31.79
N ILE A 338 -16.08 5.13 -30.98
CA ILE A 338 -17.55 5.05 -31.03
C ILE A 338 -18.19 6.39 -30.61
N TRP A 339 -17.74 6.98 -29.51
CA TRP A 339 -18.25 8.24 -28.94
C TRP A 339 -18.25 9.36 -29.99
N ASN A 340 -17.13 9.54 -30.69
CA ASN A 340 -16.94 10.54 -31.73
C ASN A 340 -17.84 10.32 -32.99
N GLN A 341 -18.51 9.16 -33.11
CA GLN A 341 -19.50 8.87 -34.16
C GLN A 341 -20.94 9.18 -33.71
N THR A 342 -21.20 9.32 -32.41
CA THR A 342 -22.52 9.69 -31.86
C THR A 342 -22.79 11.19 -31.98
N GLU A 343 -24.07 11.60 -31.97
CA GLU A 343 -24.42 13.03 -31.95
C GLU A 343 -23.91 13.75 -30.69
N ILE A 344 -23.86 13.08 -29.53
CA ILE A 344 -23.38 13.68 -28.26
C ILE A 344 -21.87 13.94 -28.33
N GLY A 345 -21.10 12.98 -28.85
CA GLY A 345 -19.64 13.04 -28.88
C GLY A 345 -19.04 13.86 -30.02
N LYS A 346 -19.84 14.45 -30.91
CA LYS A 346 -19.37 15.47 -31.88
C LYS A 346 -19.06 16.80 -31.20
N ASP A 347 -19.90 17.19 -30.23
CA ASP A 347 -19.82 18.46 -29.52
C ASP A 347 -19.29 18.31 -28.07
N THR A 348 -19.01 17.08 -27.62
CA THR A 348 -18.56 16.78 -26.25
C THR A 348 -17.25 15.99 -26.28
N GLU A 349 -16.15 16.59 -25.82
CA GLU A 349 -14.90 15.87 -25.60
C GLU A 349 -15.07 14.78 -24.53
N LEU A 350 -14.38 13.64 -24.70
CA LEU A 350 -14.35 12.54 -23.75
C LEU A 350 -12.96 12.47 -23.10
N ASN A 351 -12.89 12.80 -21.81
CA ASN A 351 -11.64 12.84 -21.04
C ASN A 351 -11.30 11.48 -20.40
N GLY A 352 -12.24 10.54 -20.34
CA GLY A 352 -11.95 9.15 -19.94
C GLY A 352 -13.18 8.24 -19.91
N ILE A 353 -13.00 7.02 -19.42
CA ILE A 353 -14.08 6.04 -19.18
C ILE A 353 -13.98 5.40 -17.80
N VAL A 354 -15.12 4.89 -17.32
CA VAL A 354 -15.25 4.03 -16.14
C VAL A 354 -16.04 2.79 -16.54
N LEU A 355 -15.44 1.61 -16.52
CA LEU A 355 -16.18 0.36 -16.57
C LEU A 355 -16.64 0.01 -15.15
N ALA A 356 -17.92 -0.23 -14.95
CA ALA A 356 -18.47 -0.61 -13.65
C ALA A 356 -19.62 -1.61 -13.82
N ASP A 357 -19.79 -2.50 -12.84
CA ASP A 357 -20.85 -3.51 -12.83
C ASP A 357 -21.73 -3.43 -11.55
N PRO A 358 -22.76 -4.27 -11.41
CA PRO A 358 -23.63 -4.28 -10.23
C PRO A 358 -22.96 -4.52 -8.87
N LEU A 359 -21.75 -5.09 -8.80
CA LEU A 359 -21.01 -5.24 -7.54
C LEU A 359 -20.39 -3.90 -7.12
N MET A 360 -20.01 -3.04 -8.06
CA MET A 360 -19.64 -1.65 -7.76
C MET A 360 -20.83 -0.90 -7.12
N VAL A 361 -22.02 -1.04 -7.70
CA VAL A 361 -23.26 -0.48 -7.14
C VAL A 361 -23.56 -1.06 -5.75
N GLN A 362 -23.39 -2.36 -5.54
CA GLN A 362 -23.56 -2.99 -4.23
C GLN A 362 -22.59 -2.44 -3.18
N SER A 363 -21.32 -2.22 -3.52
CA SER A 363 -20.35 -1.61 -2.61
C SER A 363 -20.65 -0.13 -2.31
N LEU A 364 -21.24 0.63 -3.25
CA LEU A 364 -21.78 1.96 -2.94
C LEU A 364 -22.90 1.88 -1.90
N VAL A 365 -23.90 1.01 -2.11
CA VAL A 365 -25.02 0.83 -1.17
C VAL A 365 -24.52 0.37 0.21
N LYS A 366 -23.55 -0.54 0.25
CA LYS A 366 -22.89 -1.05 1.47
C LYS A 366 -22.23 0.04 2.34
N VAL A 367 -21.69 1.09 1.71
CA VAL A 367 -20.99 2.18 2.43
C VAL A 367 -21.88 3.39 2.68
N LEU A 368 -22.81 3.68 1.76
CA LEU A 368 -23.66 4.88 1.79
C LEU A 368 -25.04 4.65 2.41
N GLY A 369 -25.46 3.40 2.55
CA GLY A 369 -26.74 2.98 3.16
C GLY A 369 -27.79 2.56 2.13
N ASP A 370 -28.62 1.60 2.56
CA ASP A 370 -29.64 0.90 1.76
C ASP A 370 -30.52 1.82 0.90
N VAL A 371 -30.94 1.31 -0.27
CA VAL A 371 -31.77 2.01 -1.26
C VAL A 371 -33.15 1.36 -1.33
N THR A 372 -34.19 2.09 -0.93
CA THR A 372 -35.59 1.68 -1.16
C THR A 372 -36.07 2.20 -2.51
N LEU A 373 -36.56 1.29 -3.37
CA LEU A 373 -37.14 1.60 -4.67
C LEU A 373 -38.64 1.96 -4.54
N PRO A 374 -39.27 2.62 -5.55
CA PRO A 374 -40.67 3.05 -5.47
C PRO A 374 -41.71 1.95 -5.23
N ASN A 375 -41.37 0.70 -5.59
CA ASN A 375 -42.18 -0.50 -5.36
C ASN A 375 -42.03 -1.09 -3.93
N GLY A 376 -41.16 -0.53 -3.09
CA GLY A 376 -40.84 -1.02 -1.76
C GLY A 376 -39.70 -2.04 -1.67
N THR A 377 -39.07 -2.44 -2.79
CA THR A 377 -37.86 -3.28 -2.77
C THR A 377 -36.72 -2.53 -2.09
N VAL A 378 -36.03 -3.18 -1.14
CA VAL A 378 -34.84 -2.63 -0.47
C VAL A 378 -33.59 -3.31 -1.01
N LEU A 379 -32.73 -2.52 -1.65
CA LEU A 379 -31.39 -2.89 -2.05
C LEU A 379 -30.41 -2.57 -0.92
N THR A 380 -29.55 -3.51 -0.60
CA THR A 380 -28.60 -3.47 0.51
C THR A 380 -27.19 -3.82 0.04
N GLY A 381 -26.19 -3.60 0.90
CA GLY A 381 -24.81 -4.01 0.65
C GLY A 381 -24.57 -5.52 0.47
N THR A 382 -25.62 -6.37 0.46
CA THR A 382 -25.53 -7.83 0.28
C THR A 382 -26.50 -8.44 -0.73
N ASN A 383 -27.45 -7.67 -1.31
CA ASN A 383 -28.39 -8.19 -2.32
C ASN A 383 -28.45 -7.35 -3.61
N THR A 384 -27.82 -6.16 -3.65
CA THR A 384 -27.93 -5.22 -4.78
C THR A 384 -27.42 -5.83 -6.09
N ALA A 385 -26.31 -6.58 -6.04
CA ALA A 385 -25.74 -7.20 -7.24
C ALA A 385 -26.61 -8.35 -7.74
N ASP A 386 -27.01 -9.28 -6.87
CA ASP A 386 -27.89 -10.40 -7.19
C ASP A 386 -29.23 -9.93 -7.76
N PHE A 387 -29.79 -8.86 -7.18
CA PHE A 387 -30.98 -8.20 -7.72
C PHE A 387 -30.72 -7.70 -9.14
N LEU A 388 -29.79 -6.75 -9.32
CA LEU A 388 -29.53 -6.09 -10.61
C LEU A 388 -29.15 -7.05 -11.74
N VAL A 389 -28.41 -8.13 -11.45
CA VAL A 389 -27.98 -9.12 -12.44
C VAL A 389 -29.11 -10.09 -12.83
N ASN A 390 -30.16 -10.25 -12.01
CA ASN A 390 -31.06 -11.40 -12.16
C ASN A 390 -32.56 -11.14 -11.96
N THR A 391 -32.97 -10.33 -10.99
CA THR A 391 -34.38 -10.13 -10.65
C THR A 391 -35.16 -9.33 -11.72
N PRO A 392 -34.65 -8.22 -12.29
CA PRO A 392 -35.34 -7.49 -13.36
C PRO A 392 -35.72 -8.38 -14.54
N TYR A 393 -34.77 -9.19 -15.02
CA TYR A 393 -34.93 -10.08 -16.16
C TYR A 393 -35.90 -11.27 -15.94
N LYS A 394 -36.35 -11.49 -14.71
CA LYS A 394 -37.33 -12.52 -14.34
C LYS A 394 -38.71 -11.96 -14.06
N ASP A 395 -38.75 -10.85 -13.32
CA ASP A 395 -39.96 -10.38 -12.65
C ASP A 395 -40.61 -9.17 -13.34
N TYR A 396 -39.95 -8.57 -14.35
CA TYR A 396 -40.41 -7.35 -15.04
C TYR A 396 -40.42 -7.53 -16.57
N PRO A 397 -41.33 -6.83 -17.29
CA PRO A 397 -41.23 -6.69 -18.74
C PRO A 397 -39.92 -6.00 -19.15
N ALA A 398 -39.35 -6.38 -20.30
CA ALA A 398 -38.11 -5.79 -20.81
C ALA A 398 -38.16 -4.25 -20.93
N GLU A 399 -39.34 -3.69 -21.25
CA GLU A 399 -39.60 -2.25 -21.36
C GLU A 399 -39.54 -1.50 -20.01
N GLU A 400 -39.72 -2.19 -18.88
CA GLU A 400 -39.65 -1.60 -17.53
C GLU A 400 -38.24 -1.72 -16.91
N THR A 401 -37.45 -2.69 -17.37
CA THR A 401 -36.11 -3.01 -16.86
C THR A 401 -35.13 -1.82 -16.94
N ASP A 402 -35.11 -1.09 -18.06
CA ASP A 402 -34.22 0.07 -18.25
C ASP A 402 -34.58 1.23 -17.31
N ALA A 403 -35.89 1.49 -17.12
CA ALA A 403 -36.37 2.53 -16.21
C ALA A 403 -36.06 2.20 -14.74
N MET A 404 -36.08 0.92 -14.38
CA MET A 404 -35.61 0.42 -13.08
C MET A 404 -34.10 0.65 -12.93
N PHE A 405 -33.27 0.31 -13.93
CA PHE A 405 -31.81 0.51 -13.85
C PHE A 405 -31.44 1.99 -13.68
N GLY A 406 -32.08 2.88 -14.46
CA GLY A 406 -31.92 4.33 -14.32
C GLY A 406 -32.36 4.86 -12.93
N THR A 407 -33.35 4.22 -12.31
CA THR A 407 -33.80 4.55 -10.95
C THR A 407 -32.74 4.15 -9.90
N VAL A 408 -32.16 2.94 -10.00
CA VAL A 408 -31.10 2.50 -9.08
C VAL A 408 -29.84 3.36 -9.23
N ALA A 409 -29.44 3.66 -10.47
CA ALA A 409 -28.32 4.54 -10.75
C ALA A 409 -28.51 5.91 -10.07
N LYS A 410 -29.64 6.60 -10.33
CA LYS A 410 -29.96 7.90 -9.72
C LYS A 410 -29.98 7.86 -8.19
N ALA A 411 -30.52 6.79 -7.59
CA ALA A 411 -30.55 6.64 -6.13
C ALA A 411 -29.16 6.43 -5.50
N CYS A 412 -28.19 5.90 -6.25
CA CYS A 412 -26.79 5.79 -5.83
C CYS A 412 -26.00 7.08 -6.07
N VAL A 413 -26.23 7.76 -7.21
CA VAL A 413 -25.68 9.10 -7.52
C VAL A 413 -26.07 10.11 -6.43
N GLN A 414 -27.35 10.17 -6.05
CA GLN A 414 -27.84 11.07 -5.00
C GLN A 414 -27.20 10.80 -3.62
N ARG A 415 -26.78 9.56 -3.35
CA ARG A 415 -26.04 9.20 -2.12
C ARG A 415 -24.58 9.64 -2.18
N LEU A 416 -23.94 9.51 -3.35
CA LEU A 416 -22.57 10.01 -3.58
C LEU A 416 -22.49 11.54 -3.46
N MET A 417 -23.53 12.26 -3.91
CA MET A 417 -23.64 13.72 -3.79
C MET A 417 -23.90 14.23 -2.35
N GLY A 418 -24.19 13.35 -1.40
CA GLY A 418 -24.39 13.71 0.01
C GLY A 418 -23.08 13.95 0.76
N ASP A 419 -23.16 14.39 2.02
CA ASP A 419 -21.98 14.60 2.86
C ASP A 419 -21.27 13.27 3.20
N LEU A 420 -20.03 13.15 2.72
CA LEU A 420 -19.15 12.01 2.92
C LEU A 420 -18.12 12.34 4.01
N ASP A 421 -18.28 11.76 5.19
CA ASP A 421 -17.26 11.84 6.24
C ASP A 421 -16.00 11.05 5.87
N ALA A 422 -14.87 11.36 6.50
CA ALA A 422 -13.59 10.73 6.24
C ALA A 422 -13.59 9.20 6.49
N GLY A 423 -14.53 8.68 7.29
CA GLY A 423 -14.73 7.24 7.49
C GLY A 423 -15.47 6.57 6.32
N LYS A 424 -16.48 7.23 5.74
CA LYS A 424 -17.11 6.80 4.47
C LYS A 424 -16.11 6.87 3.32
N MET A 425 -15.35 7.97 3.19
CA MET A 425 -14.35 8.12 2.12
C MET A 425 -13.29 7.01 2.17
N ALA A 426 -12.74 6.71 3.35
CA ALA A 426 -11.79 5.61 3.52
C ALA A 426 -12.39 4.22 3.19
N LYS A 427 -13.67 4.00 3.53
CA LYS A 427 -14.39 2.77 3.14
C LYS A 427 -14.61 2.69 1.64
N LEU A 428 -15.08 3.75 0.99
CA LEU A 428 -15.27 3.81 -0.46
C LEU A 428 -13.95 3.45 -1.17
N ALA A 429 -12.84 4.12 -0.82
CA ALA A 429 -11.52 3.81 -1.40
C ALA A 429 -11.12 2.33 -1.23
N SER A 430 -11.35 1.74 -0.05
CA SER A 430 -11.08 0.32 0.20
C SER A 430 -11.97 -0.64 -0.60
N GLU A 431 -13.23 -0.29 -0.84
CA GLU A 431 -14.12 -1.07 -1.71
C GLU A 431 -13.70 -0.93 -3.18
N MET A 432 -13.41 0.29 -3.67
CA MET A 432 -12.99 0.52 -5.06
C MET A 432 -11.69 -0.22 -5.41
N LEU A 433 -10.70 -0.26 -4.50
CA LEU A 433 -9.49 -1.09 -4.68
C LEU A 433 -9.81 -2.58 -4.76
N THR A 434 -10.79 -3.06 -4.00
CA THR A 434 -11.23 -4.47 -4.02
C THR A 434 -11.98 -4.80 -5.31
N LEU A 435 -12.81 -3.88 -5.80
CA LEU A 435 -13.53 -4.00 -7.07
C LEU A 435 -12.57 -3.97 -8.27
N ALA A 436 -11.57 -3.10 -8.24
CA ALA A 436 -10.54 -3.00 -9.28
C ALA A 436 -9.68 -4.26 -9.38
N HIS A 437 -9.18 -4.77 -8.25
CA HIS A 437 -8.46 -6.05 -8.18
C HIS A 437 -9.28 -7.21 -8.78
N ASN A 438 -10.59 -7.20 -8.57
CA ASN A 438 -11.51 -8.25 -9.03
C ASN A 438 -12.18 -7.94 -10.38
N ARG A 439 -11.79 -6.83 -11.05
CA ARG A 439 -12.31 -6.38 -12.38
C ARG A 439 -13.82 -6.06 -12.43
N HIS A 440 -14.42 -5.73 -11.29
CA HIS A 440 -15.78 -5.15 -11.19
C HIS A 440 -15.80 -3.62 -11.36
N LEU A 441 -14.62 -3.01 -11.36
CA LEU A 441 -14.37 -1.60 -11.64
C LEU A 441 -13.09 -1.49 -12.48
N ALA A 442 -13.06 -0.60 -13.46
CA ALA A 442 -11.84 -0.10 -14.08
C ALA A 442 -12.03 1.36 -14.51
N VAL A 443 -10.98 2.17 -14.41
CA VAL A 443 -10.98 3.58 -14.81
C VAL A 443 -9.86 3.78 -15.82
N TYR A 444 -10.09 4.65 -16.80
CA TYR A 444 -9.04 5.10 -17.70
C TYR A 444 -9.23 6.59 -18.06
N SER A 445 -8.16 7.37 -18.00
CA SER A 445 -8.13 8.76 -18.45
C SER A 445 -7.33 8.90 -19.75
N PHE A 446 -7.79 9.77 -20.66
CA PHE A 446 -7.03 10.17 -21.84
C PHE A 446 -5.99 11.27 -21.49
N ASP A 447 -6.06 11.84 -20.29
CA ASP A 447 -4.96 12.63 -19.72
C ASP A 447 -3.85 11.68 -19.24
N PRO A 448 -2.62 11.76 -19.80
CA PRO A 448 -1.54 10.83 -19.52
C PRO A 448 -0.92 11.02 -18.12
N THR A 449 -1.08 12.19 -17.50
CA THR A 449 -0.63 12.48 -16.14
C THR A 449 -1.62 11.91 -15.13
N MET A 450 -2.92 12.16 -15.34
CA MET A 450 -3.99 11.59 -14.52
C MET A 450 -4.00 10.05 -14.58
N GLN A 451 -3.67 9.47 -15.73
CA GLN A 451 -3.60 8.02 -15.90
C GLN A 451 -2.47 7.36 -15.09
N GLN A 452 -1.48 8.10 -14.57
CA GLN A 452 -0.49 7.53 -13.64
C GLN A 452 -1.07 7.26 -12.23
N ILE A 453 -2.29 7.73 -11.95
CA ILE A 453 -2.98 7.60 -10.66
C ILE A 453 -3.84 6.31 -10.61
N PHE A 454 -4.10 5.66 -11.75
CA PHE A 454 -5.01 4.51 -11.90
C PHE A 454 -4.29 3.22 -12.33
#